data_AF-A0A1J0PEA9-F1
#
_entry.id   AF-A0A1J0PEA9-F1
#
_cell.length_a   1.000
_cell.length_b   1.000
_cell.length_c   1.000
_cell.angle_alpha   90.00
_cell.angle_beta   90.00
_cell.angle_gamma   90.00
#
_symmetry.space_group_name_H-M   'P 1'
#
loop_
_entity.id
_entity.type
_entity.pdbx_description
1 polymer ?
#
loop_
_entity_poly.entity_id
_entity_poly.type
_entity_poly.pdbx_seq_one_letter_code
_entity_poly.pdbx_strand_id
1 'polypeptide(L)'
;MPSRHTPLYSHPLPALERWLVELGAARSQADPSSWDLPQPLWSALIELEVEELKVSWQQQGRTTVRLFSYGLSRADVESAILAGP
;
A
#
# COMPACT_ATOMS: atom_id res chain seq x y z
N MET A 1 4.39 -12.74 8.78
CA MET A 1 3.30 -12.02 8.10
C MET A 1 2.49 -11.26 9.15
N PRO A 2 2.12 -10.00 8.92
CA PRO A 2 1.10 -9.33 9.73
C PRO A 2 -0.22 -10.13 9.67
N SER A 3 -0.91 -10.27 10.80
CA SER A 3 -2.19 -10.98 10.87
C SER A 3 -3.22 -10.28 9.99
N ARG A 4 -3.94 -11.05 9.17
CA ARG A 4 -4.85 -10.49 8.15
C ARG A 4 -5.97 -9.61 8.72
N HIS A 5 -6.40 -9.91 9.93
CA HIS A 5 -7.56 -9.30 10.58
C HIS A 5 -7.20 -8.22 11.60
N THR A 6 -5.92 -7.97 11.85
CA THR A 6 -5.49 -6.93 12.79
C THR A 6 -5.23 -5.62 12.05
N PRO A 7 -5.43 -4.48 12.74
CA PRO A 7 -5.11 -3.18 12.19
C PRO A 7 -3.64 -3.07 11.78
N LEU A 8 -3.36 -2.29 10.73
CA LEU A 8 -1.99 -2.04 10.28
C LEU A 8 -1.09 -1.47 11.39
N TYR A 9 -1.62 -0.59 12.27
CA TYR A 9 -0.85 -0.02 13.39
C TYR A 9 -0.38 -1.07 14.40
N SER A 10 -0.99 -2.27 14.41
CA SER A 10 -0.60 -3.36 15.31
C SER A 10 0.63 -4.12 14.83
N HIS A 11 1.22 -3.71 13.71
CA HIS A 11 2.35 -4.36 13.08
C HIS A 11 3.58 -3.46 13.05
N PRO A 12 4.77 -4.02 13.33
CA PRO A 12 6.00 -3.25 13.22
C PRO A 12 6.27 -2.92 11.74
N LEU A 13 6.89 -1.77 11.47
CA LEU A 13 7.18 -1.29 10.11
C LEU A 13 7.82 -2.36 9.20
N PRO A 14 8.83 -3.15 9.64
CA PRO A 14 9.39 -4.23 8.82
C PRO A 14 8.40 -5.31 8.40
N ALA A 15 7.33 -5.53 9.17
CA ALA A 15 6.27 -6.45 8.80
C ALA A 15 5.34 -5.88 7.72
N LEU A 16 5.10 -4.57 7.73
CA LEU A 16 4.37 -3.85 6.68
C LEU A 16 5.19 -3.80 5.39
N GLU A 17 6.48 -3.45 5.46
CA GLU A 17 7.39 -3.45 4.32
C GLU A 17 7.46 -4.84 3.65
N ARG A 18 7.60 -5.92 4.45
CA ARG A 18 7.56 -7.28 3.91
C ARG A 18 6.22 -7.62 3.26
N TRP A 19 5.10 -7.15 3.82
CA TRP A 19 3.80 -7.34 3.21
C TRP A 19 3.69 -6.63 1.85
N LEU A 20 4.23 -5.42 1.71
CA LEU A 20 4.29 -4.71 0.43
C LEU A 20 5.17 -5.44 -0.60
N VAL A 21 6.31 -6.00 -0.19
CA VAL A 21 7.13 -6.87 -1.06
C VAL A 21 6.32 -8.06 -1.57
N GLU A 22 5.55 -8.72 -0.70
CA GLU A 22 4.74 -9.88 -1.08
C GLU A 22 3.53 -9.53 -1.97
N LEU A 23 3.03 -8.29 -1.90
CA LEU A 23 2.06 -7.74 -2.85
C LEU A 23 2.66 -7.53 -4.25
N GLY A 24 3.99 -7.61 -4.39
CA GLY A 24 4.70 -7.28 -5.63
C GLY A 24 5.08 -5.81 -5.73
N ALA A 25 4.99 -5.05 -4.63
CA ALA A 25 5.47 -3.68 -4.60
C ALA A 25 6.99 -3.65 -4.38
N ALA A 26 7.66 -2.73 -5.07
CA ALA A 26 9.09 -2.48 -4.93
C ALA A 26 9.33 -1.19 -4.15
N ARG A 27 10.23 -1.23 -3.18
CA ARG A 27 10.62 -0.02 -2.43
C ARG A 27 11.34 0.95 -3.35
N SER A 28 10.93 2.22 -3.33
CA SER A 28 11.62 3.28 -4.06
C SER A 28 13.01 3.54 -3.47
N GLN A 29 13.99 3.82 -4.34
CA GLN A 29 15.34 4.20 -3.92
C GLN A 29 15.42 5.67 -3.48
N ALA A 30 14.50 6.51 -3.97
CA ALA A 30 14.48 7.94 -3.66
C ALA A 30 13.82 8.21 -2.30
N ASP A 31 12.78 7.44 -1.98
CA ASP A 31 12.04 7.59 -0.73
C ASP A 31 11.77 6.21 -0.10
N PRO A 32 12.36 5.92 1.07
CA PRO A 32 12.19 4.64 1.75
C PRO A 32 10.76 4.37 2.24
N SER A 33 9.90 5.41 2.33
CA SER A 33 8.49 5.29 2.68
C SER A 33 7.59 5.02 1.47
N SER A 34 8.14 5.11 0.26
CA SER A 34 7.41 5.00 -1.00
C SER A 34 7.64 3.66 -1.69
N TRP A 35 6.57 3.08 -2.21
CA TRP A 35 6.53 1.74 -2.77
C TRP A 35 5.75 1.71 -4.09
N ASP A 36 6.39 1.24 -5.14
CA ASP A 36 5.82 1.15 -6.48
C ASP A 36 5.22 -0.24 -6.71
N LEU A 37 3.92 -0.31 -7.00
CA LEU A 37 3.19 -1.53 -7.35
C LEU A 37 2.75 -1.48 -8.83
N PRO A 38 3.55 -2.01 -9.76
CA PRO A 38 3.15 -2.11 -11.17
C PRO A 38 2.15 -3.24 -11.37
N GLN A 39 1.07 -2.97 -12.10
CA GLN A 39 0.12 -3.96 -12.61
C GLN A 39 -0.03 -3.83 -14.13
N PRO A 40 -0.55 -4.85 -14.83
CA PRO A 40 -0.68 -4.81 -16.29
C PRO A 40 -1.57 -3.68 -16.83
N LEU A 41 -2.55 -3.23 -16.04
CA LEU A 41 -3.57 -2.25 -16.46
C LEU A 41 -3.49 -0.90 -15.71
N TRP A 42 -2.75 -0.86 -14.62
CA TRP A 42 -2.60 0.30 -13.74
C TRP A 42 -1.30 0.19 -12.96
N SER A 43 -0.85 1.28 -12.35
CA SER A 43 0.21 1.24 -11.34
C SER A 43 -0.29 1.92 -10.07
N ALA A 44 0.24 1.54 -8.92
CA ALA A 44 -0.04 2.24 -7.67
C ALA A 44 1.26 2.66 -7.00
N LEU A 45 1.28 3.88 -6.49
CA LEU A 45 2.29 4.35 -5.56
C LEU A 45 1.71 4.27 -4.15
N ILE A 46 2.35 3.51 -3.28
CA ILE A 46 1.96 3.32 -1.88
C ILE A 46 2.97 4.08 -1.02
N GLU A 47 2.49 5.06 -0.26
CA GLU A 47 3.29 5.90 0.62
C GLU A 47 2.89 5.59 2.08
N LEU A 48 3.86 5.13 2.86
CA LEU A 48 3.69 4.87 4.30
C LEU A 48 3.90 6.19 5.06
N GLU A 49 2.83 6.97 5.19
CA GLU A 49 2.84 8.23 5.94
C GLU A 49 2.75 7.98 7.46
N VAL A 50 2.89 9.04 8.26
CA VAL A 50 2.89 8.96 9.73
C VAL A 50 1.51 8.54 10.28
N GLU A 51 0.43 9.09 9.73
CA GLU A 51 -0.93 8.89 10.26
C GLU A 51 -1.77 7.91 9.43
N GLU A 52 -1.46 7.78 8.14
CA GLU A 52 -2.26 7.02 7.18
C GLU A 52 -1.38 6.33 6.13
N LEU A 53 -1.95 5.37 5.41
CA LEU A 53 -1.35 4.76 4.24
C LEU A 53 -1.98 5.39 3.00
N LYS A 54 -1.18 6.08 2.20
CA LYS A 54 -1.66 6.75 0.99
C LYS A 54 -1.40 5.86 -0.22
N VAL A 55 -2.42 5.70 -1.06
CA VAL A 55 -2.33 4.94 -2.31
C VAL A 55 -2.76 5.83 -3.46
N SER A 56 -1.87 5.96 -4.44
CA SER A 56 -2.09 6.75 -5.64
C SER A 56 -2.06 5.81 -6.85
N TRP A 57 -3.22 5.44 -7.38
CA TRP A 57 -3.31 4.64 -8.60
C TRP A 57 -3.19 5.54 -9.83
N GLN A 58 -2.46 5.08 -10.84
CA GLN A 58 -2.39 5.67 -12.16
C GLN A 58 -2.95 4.70 -13.20
N GLN A 59 -3.88 5.19 -14.00
CA GLN A 59 -4.48 4.45 -15.11
C GLN A 59 -4.84 5.41 -16.25
N GLN A 60 -4.33 5.16 -17.46
CA GLN A 60 -4.65 5.93 -18.67
C GLN A 60 -4.50 7.45 -18.50
N GLY A 61 -3.46 7.90 -17.78
CA GLY A 61 -3.20 9.32 -17.52
C GLY A 61 -4.10 9.95 -16.46
N ARG A 62 -4.95 9.16 -15.78
CA ARG A 62 -5.71 9.60 -14.61
C ARG A 62 -5.06 9.08 -13.34
N THR A 63 -5.12 9.90 -12.30
CA THR A 63 -4.61 9.56 -10.97
C THR A 63 -5.78 9.56 -9.99
N THR A 64 -5.98 8.44 -9.31
CA THR A 64 -6.92 8.30 -8.20
C THR A 64 -6.12 8.17 -6.92
N VAL A 65 -6.47 8.92 -5.88
CA VAL A 65 -5.80 8.87 -4.57
C VAL A 65 -6.80 8.45 -3.50
N ARG A 66 -6.36 7.55 -2.61
CA ARG A 66 -7.07 7.19 -1.38
C ARG A 66 -6.11 7.18 -0.21
N LEU A 67 -6.67 7.54 0.94
CA LEU A 67 -6.00 7.49 2.23
C LEU A 67 -6.68 6.39 3.05
N PHE A 68 -5.87 5.50 3.61
CA PHE A 68 -6.32 4.40 4.46
C PHE A 68 -5.80 4.64 5.87
N SER A 69 -6.71 4.75 6.84
CA SER A 69 -6.31 4.78 8.24
C SER A 69 -5.58 3.48 8.61
N TYR A 70 -4.50 3.58 9.38
CA TYR A 70 -3.81 2.40 9.93
C TYR A 70 -4.69 1.58 10.89
N GLY A 71 -5.86 2.10 11.28
CA GLY A 71 -6.89 1.37 12.01
C GLY A 71 -7.59 0.27 11.20
N LEU A 72 -7.49 0.31 9.87
CA LEU A 72 -8.08 -0.71 8.99
C LEU A 72 -7.31 -2.02 9.05
N SER A 73 -8.03 -3.13 8.84
CA SER A 73 -7.40 -4.44 8.80
C SER A 73 -6.49 -4.54 7.58
N ARG A 74 -5.39 -5.30 7.72
CA ARG A 74 -4.48 -5.57 6.60
C ARG A 74 -5.22 -6.15 5.39
N ALA A 75 -6.22 -7.02 5.60
CA ALA A 75 -7.01 -7.61 4.52
C ALA A 75 -7.88 -6.59 3.77
N ASP A 76 -8.49 -5.64 4.48
CA ASP A 76 -9.32 -4.62 3.85
C ASP A 76 -8.47 -3.68 2.99
N VAL A 77 -7.32 -3.24 3.52
CA VAL A 77 -6.38 -2.38 2.78
C VAL A 77 -5.79 -3.12 1.57
N GLU A 78 -5.36 -4.38 1.75
CA GLU A 78 -4.89 -5.23 0.65
C GLU A 78 -5.94 -5.38 -0.45
N SER A 79 -7.18 -5.68 -0.08
CA SER A 79 -8.28 -5.86 -1.04
C SER A 79 -8.56 -4.57 -1.80
N ALA A 80 -8.52 -3.42 -1.12
CA ALA A 80 -8.71 -2.13 -1.75
C ALA A 80 -7.56 -1.75 -2.71
N ILE A 81 -6.30 -2.00 -2.32
CA ILE A 81 -5.12 -1.79 -3.18
C ILE A 81 -5.25 -2.60 -4.47
N LEU A 82 -5.57 -3.90 -4.36
CA LEU A 82 -5.65 -4.82 -5.48
C LEU A 82 -6.89 -4.64 -6.35
N ALA A 83 -7.97 -4.06 -5.80
CA ALA A 83 -9.15 -3.71 -6.59
C ALA A 83 -8.84 -2.66 -7.67
N GLY A 84 -7.86 -1.79 -7.43
CA GLY A 84 -7.46 -0.75 -8.37
C GLY A 84 -8.31 0.54 -8.28
N PRO A 85 -8.12 1.48 -9.22
CA PRO A 85 -8.81 2.78 -9.27
C PRO A 85 -10.32 2.71 -9.54
#